data_AF-A0A818Q3D8-F1
#
_entry.id   AF-A0A818Q3D8-F1
#
_cell.length_a   1.000
_cell.length_b   1.000
_cell.length_c   1.000
_cell.angle_alpha   90.00
_cell.angle_beta   90.00
_cell.angle_gamma   90.00
#
_symmetry.space_group_name_H-M   'P 1'
#
loop_
_entity.id
_entity.type
_entity.pdbx_description
1 polymer ?
#
loop_
_entity_poly.entity_id
_entity_poly.type
_entity_poly.pdbx_seq_one_letter_code
_entity_poly.pdbx_strand_id
1 'polypeptide(L)'
;MAQMDEKFTFYSSFDQSPLVGRIWPMKTGPPQAVLLIVHGSSEHCQRYGHMADFYTNHQITCISYDMRGHGSSPGERGYTSHLNALHDDLESIITY
;
A
#
# COMPACT_ATOMS: atom_id res chain seq x y z
N MET A 1 -19.58 -10.34 2.15
CA MET A 1 -18.82 -10.34 0.89
C MET A 1 -17.54 -9.54 1.16
N ALA A 2 -16.36 -10.13 0.94
CA ALA A 2 -15.10 -9.39 1.06
C ALA A 2 -15.11 -8.23 0.06
N GLN A 3 -14.66 -7.04 0.47
CA GLN A 3 -14.62 -5.90 -0.42
C GLN A 3 -13.59 -6.13 -1.54
N MET A 4 -13.94 -5.74 -2.77
CA MET A 4 -12.97 -5.73 -3.87
C MET A 4 -12.01 -4.56 -3.68
N ASP A 5 -10.73 -4.88 -3.76
CA ASP A 5 -9.64 -3.90 -3.78
C ASP A 5 -9.20 -3.64 -5.22
N GLU A 6 -8.69 -2.44 -5.47
CA GLU A 6 -8.12 -2.08 -6.77
C GLU A 6 -6.60 -2.04 -6.65
N LYS A 7 -5.91 -2.79 -7.50
CA LYS A 7 -4.45 -2.80 -7.58
C LYS A 7 -3.98 -1.68 -8.51
N PHE A 8 -2.94 -0.97 -8.11
CA PHE A 8 -2.29 0.05 -8.93
C PHE A 8 -0.77 -0.06 -8.85
N THR A 9 -0.09 0.67 -9.73
CA THR A 9 1.37 0.78 -9.75
C THR A 9 1.75 2.24 -9.54
N PHE A 10 2.73 2.47 -8.68
CA PHE A 10 3.38 3.77 -8.50
C PHE A 10 4.89 3.61 -8.61
N TYR A 11 5.61 4.71 -8.77
CA TYR A 11 7.04 4.69 -9.05
C TYR A 11 7.81 5.30 -7.89
N SER A 12 8.81 4.58 -7.40
CA SER A 12 9.70 5.07 -6.36
C SER A 12 10.45 6.32 -6.81
N SER A 13 10.47 7.37 -5.97
CA SER A 13 11.26 8.58 -6.18
C SER A 13 12.77 8.31 -6.16
N PHE A 14 13.20 7.25 -5.48
CA PHE A 14 14.61 6.85 -5.40
C PHE A 14 15.15 6.30 -6.72
N ASP A 15 14.50 5.28 -7.29
CA ASP A 15 15.04 4.51 -8.42
C ASP A 15 14.03 4.20 -9.52
N GLN A 16 12.83 4.80 -9.48
CA GLN A 16 11.74 4.56 -10.42
C GLN A 16 11.29 3.09 -10.46
N SER A 17 11.56 2.31 -9.40
CA SER A 17 11.02 0.95 -9.30
C SER A 17 9.48 0.99 -9.33
N PRO A 18 8.82 0.12 -10.13
CA PRO A 18 7.36 0.05 -10.20
C PRO A 18 6.83 -0.76 -9.02
N LEU A 19 6.45 -0.07 -7.95
CA LEU A 19 5.89 -0.68 -6.75
C LEU A 19 4.39 -0.89 -6.87
N VAL A 20 3.88 -1.91 -6.18
CA VAL A 20 2.48 -2.31 -6.24
C VAL A 20 1.71 -1.77 -5.05
N GLY A 21 0.69 -0.96 -5.33
CA GLY A 21 -0.29 -0.47 -4.36
C GLY A 21 -1.63 -1.19 -4.47
N ARG A 22 -2.43 -1.08 -3.40
CA ARG A 22 -3.84 -1.47 -3.35
C ARG A 22 -4.65 -0.38 -2.69
N ILE A 23 -5.84 -0.12 -3.20
CA ILE A 23 -6.82 0.79 -2.61
C ILE A 23 -8.12 0.03 -2.32
N TRP A 24 -8.62 0.21 -1.11
CA TRP A 24 -9.97 -0.18 -0.71
C TRP A 24 -10.78 1.11 -0.56
N PRO A 25 -11.58 1.49 -1.56
CA PRO A 25 -12.38 2.70 -1.49
C PRO A 25 -13.47 2.55 -0.43
N MET A 26 -13.74 3.60 0.36
CA MET A 26 -14.98 3.62 1.16
C MET A 26 -16.22 3.48 0.28
N LYS A 27 -17.31 2.96 0.86
CA LYS A 27 -18.46 2.49 0.07
C LYS A 27 -19.45 3.59 -0.34
N THR A 28 -19.54 4.68 0.42
CA THR A 28 -20.59 5.69 0.25
C THR A 28 -20.14 7.08 0.69
N GLY A 29 -20.47 8.11 -0.10
CA GLY A 29 -20.18 9.51 0.22
C GLY A 29 -18.73 9.91 -0.10
N PRO A 30 -18.27 11.09 0.32
CA PRO A 30 -16.85 11.50 0.28
C PRO A 30 -16.06 10.92 1.48
N PRO A 31 -14.74 10.65 1.34
CA PRO A 31 -13.97 10.04 2.42
C PRO A 31 -13.70 11.07 3.51
N GLN A 32 -13.87 10.67 4.77
CA GLN A 32 -13.50 11.50 5.92
C GLN A 32 -11.99 11.52 6.13
N ALA A 33 -11.32 10.41 5.79
CA ALA A 33 -9.88 10.28 5.86
C ALA A 33 -9.38 9.23 4.86
N VAL A 34 -8.06 9.23 4.65
CA VAL A 34 -7.32 8.16 3.97
C VAL A 34 -6.37 7.53 5.00
N LEU A 35 -6.39 6.21 5.11
CA LEU A 35 -5.49 5.44 5.95
C LEU A 35 -4.47 4.70 5.07
N LEU A 36 -3.20 5.06 5.18
CA LEU A 36 -2.11 4.30 4.56
C LEU A 36 -1.61 3.22 5.54
N ILE A 37 -1.68 1.96 5.13
CA ILE A 37 -1.24 0.80 5.90
C ILE A 37 0.10 0.32 5.35
N VAL A 38 1.14 0.38 6.18
CA VAL A 38 2.48 -0.15 5.87
C VAL A 38 2.64 -1.50 6.57
N HIS A 39 2.98 -2.54 5.80
CA HIS A 39 3.12 -3.89 6.35
C HIS A 39 4.47 -4.14 7.04
N GLY A 40 4.58 -5.23 7.81
CA GLY A 40 5.83 -5.65 8.43
C GLY A 40 6.76 -6.43 7.49
N SER A 41 7.94 -6.79 8.01
CA SER A 41 8.88 -7.66 7.29
C SER A 41 8.26 -9.03 6.98
N SER A 42 8.57 -9.59 5.80
CA SER A 42 8.07 -10.90 5.34
C SER A 42 6.55 -10.98 5.12
N GLU A 43 5.84 -9.84 5.11
CA GLU A 43 4.42 -9.75 4.80
C GLU A 43 4.16 -9.10 3.43
N HIS A 44 2.89 -8.77 3.15
CA HIS A 44 2.44 -8.05 1.96
C HIS A 44 1.07 -7.38 2.22
N CYS A 45 0.73 -6.37 1.42
CA CYS A 45 -0.43 -5.49 1.61
C CYS A 45 -1.78 -6.23 1.66
N GLN A 46 -1.95 -7.29 0.86
CA GLN A 46 -3.22 -8.02 0.77
C GLN A 46 -3.64 -8.70 2.09
N ARG A 47 -2.73 -8.93 3.04
CA ARG A 47 -3.07 -9.47 4.36
C ARG A 47 -3.99 -8.55 5.18
N TYR A 48 -4.00 -7.26 4.86
CA TYR A 48 -4.75 -6.24 5.60
C TYR A 48 -6.18 -6.02 5.08
N GLY A 49 -6.66 -6.81 4.11
CA GLY A 49 -8.01 -6.64 3.55
C GLY A 49 -9.12 -6.63 4.61
N HIS A 50 -9.03 -7.49 5.63
CA HIS A 50 -10.00 -7.51 6.74
C HIS A 50 -10.00 -6.22 7.59
N MET A 51 -8.83 -5.58 7.74
CA MET A 51 -8.68 -4.32 8.46
C MET A 51 -9.19 -3.16 7.59
N ALA A 52 -8.88 -3.19 6.29
CA ALA A 52 -9.43 -2.24 5.33
C ALA A 52 -10.97 -2.30 5.30
N ASP A 53 -11.56 -3.50 5.28
CA ASP A 53 -13.02 -3.70 5.37
C ASP A 53 -13.64 -3.01 6.60
N PHE A 54 -12.96 -3.06 7.75
CA PHE A 54 -13.43 -2.36 8.95
C PHE A 54 -13.47 -0.84 8.71
N TYR A 55 -12.38 -0.25 8.23
CA TYR A 55 -12.27 1.20 8.06
C TYR A 55 -13.12 1.76 6.90
N THR A 56 -13.27 1.03 5.80
CA THR A 56 -14.10 1.45 4.66
C THR A 56 -15.59 1.51 4.99
N ASN A 57 -16.05 0.70 5.95
CA ASN A 57 -17.39 0.79 6.53
C ASN A 57 -17.57 2.02 7.43
N HIS A 58 -16.48 2.69 7.84
CA HIS A 58 -16.46 3.90 8.67
C HIS A 58 -16.01 5.14 7.88
N GLN A 59 -16.28 5.18 6.57
CA GLN A 59 -15.98 6.31 5.67
C GLN A 59 -14.49 6.67 5.56
N ILE A 60 -13.61 5.70 5.75
CA ILE A 60 -12.17 5.85 5.59
C ILE A 60 -11.71 5.01 4.40
N THR A 61 -11.15 5.65 3.37
CA THR A 61 -10.50 4.92 2.27
C THR A 61 -9.17 4.37 2.78
N CYS A 62 -8.89 3.10 2.53
CA CYS A 62 -7.60 2.50 2.90
C CYS A 62 -6.72 2.33 1.67
N ILE A 63 -5.44 2.65 1.83
CA ILE A 63 -4.39 2.40 0.85
C ILE A 63 -3.33 1.52 1.53
N SER A 64 -2.71 0.63 0.78
CA SER A 64 -1.52 -0.08 1.21
C SER A 64 -0.64 -0.35 -0.01
N TYR A 65 0.60 -0.77 0.22
CA TYR A 65 1.51 -1.17 -0.85
C TYR A 65 2.42 -2.28 -0.39
N ASP A 66 2.92 -3.04 -1.37
CA ASP A 66 4.01 -3.97 -1.13
C ASP A 66 5.32 -3.19 -1.16
N MET A 67 6.04 -3.18 -0.03
CA MET A 67 7.39 -2.61 0.03
C MET A 67 8.30 -3.29 -1.01
N ARG A 68 9.34 -2.60 -1.46
CA ARG A 68 10.36 -3.21 -2.35
C ARG A 68 10.83 -4.56 -1.81
N GLY A 69 10.96 -5.55 -2.69
CA GLY A 69 11.32 -6.92 -2.33
C GLY A 69 10.22 -7.72 -1.63
N HIS A 70 9.01 -7.19 -1.44
CA HIS A 70 7.89 -7.87 -0.78
C HIS A 70 6.69 -8.03 -1.72
N GLY A 71 5.78 -8.95 -1.37
CA GLY A 71 4.55 -9.23 -2.12
C GLY A 71 4.72 -9.24 -3.64
N SER A 72 3.92 -8.42 -4.31
CA SER A 72 3.92 -8.22 -5.76
C SER A 72 4.95 -7.19 -6.25
N SER A 73 5.61 -6.44 -5.37
CA SER A 73 6.64 -5.47 -5.76
C SER A 73 7.93 -6.17 -6.19
N PRO A 74 8.70 -5.58 -7.12
CA PRO A 74 9.95 -6.13 -7.62
C PRO A 74 11.08 -5.99 -6.58
N GLY A 75 12.23 -6.61 -6.88
CA GLY A 75 13.43 -6.60 -6.05
C GLY A 75 13.75 -7.97 -5.45
N GLU A 76 14.95 -8.08 -4.88
CA GLU A 76 15.38 -9.26 -4.12
C GLU A 76 14.51 -9.43 -2.86
N ARG A 77 14.11 -10.67 -2.56
CA ARG A 77 13.10 -10.93 -1.52
C ARG A 77 13.64 -10.62 -0.14
N GLY A 78 12.94 -9.75 0.59
CA GLY A 78 13.36 -9.31 1.94
C GLY A 78 14.59 -8.40 1.95
N TYR A 79 15.00 -7.86 0.81
CA TYR A 79 16.19 -7.00 0.69
C TYR A 79 15.82 -5.56 0.35
N THR A 80 16.52 -4.62 0.98
CA THR A 80 16.63 -3.23 0.57
C THR A 80 18.09 -2.81 0.63
N SER A 81 18.52 -1.93 -0.27
CA SER A 81 19.92 -1.46 -0.30
C SER A 81 20.27 -0.62 0.92
N HIS A 82 19.32 0.15 1.45
CA HIS A 82 19.46 0.99 2.64
C HIS A 82 18.08 1.44 3.14
N LEU A 83 18.00 1.94 4.37
CA LEU A 83 16.73 2.34 4.99
C LEU A 83 16.06 3.51 4.26
N ASN A 84 16.82 4.46 3.73
CA ASN A 84 16.24 5.62 3.04
C ASN A 84 15.45 5.21 1.79
N ALA A 85 15.86 4.14 1.08
CA ALA A 85 15.08 3.64 -0.05
C ALA A 85 13.65 3.22 0.36
N LEU A 86 13.44 2.74 1.60
CA LEU A 86 12.09 2.45 2.12
C LEU A 86 11.31 3.74 2.44
N HIS A 87 12.00 4.78 2.89
CA HIS A 87 11.40 6.08 3.18
C HIS A 87 11.00 6.80 1.87
N ASP A 88 11.86 6.75 0.86
CA ASP A 88 11.59 7.33 -0.47
C ASP A 88 10.38 6.64 -1.13
N ASP A 89 10.28 5.32 -1.00
CA ASP A 89 9.10 4.55 -1.44
C ASP A 89 7.82 4.98 -0.69
N LEU A 90 7.92 5.19 0.63
CA LEU A 90 6.80 5.62 1.45
C LEU A 90 6.34 7.04 1.09
N GLU A 91 7.28 7.96 0.86
CA GLU A 91 6.97 9.32 0.41
C GLU A 91 6.27 9.30 -0.95
N SER A 92 6.75 8.45 -1.87
CA SER A 92 6.19 8.32 -3.22
C SER A 92 4.71 7.94 -3.23
N ILE A 93 4.28 7.05 -2.34
CA ILE A 93 2.87 6.67 -2.23
C ILE A 93 2.02 7.70 -1.48
N ILE A 94 2.59 8.45 -0.54
CA ILE A 94 1.86 9.53 0.16
C ILE A 94 1.46 10.64 -0.82
N THR A 95 2.25 10.86 -1.88
CA THR A 95 2.02 11.91 -2.89
C THR A 95 1.37 11.43 -4.19
N TYR A 96 0.97 10.16 -4.28
CA TYR A 96 0.30 9.57 -5.46
C TYR A 96 -1.16 10.05 -5.59
#